data_AF-A0A957YF58-F1
#
_entry.id   AF-A0A957YF58-F1
#
_cell.length_a   1.000
_cell.length_b   1.000
_cell.length_c   1.000
_cell.angle_alpha   90.00
_cell.angle_beta   90.00
_cell.angle_gamma   90.00
#
_symmetry.space_group_name_H-M   'P 1'
#
loop_
_entity.id
_entity.type
_entity.pdbx_description
1 polymer ?
#
loop_
_entity_poly.entity_id
_entity_poly.type
_entity_poly.pdbx_seq_one_letter_code
_entity_poly.pdbx_strand_id
1 'polypeptide(L)'
;MQPQWILACDIDDTLTGDPAALDQLTQQLTKLRQQGELFLILPTARAVPDVVSGFEGEGLPVPDAISTQVGTEIYLPPFDGDLTPLPAWETHLRRKFSRQEAISFLEGIDGLVMQSDKYNTQF
;
A
#
# COMPACT_ATOMS: atom_id res chain seq x y z
N MET A 1 -3.25 -14.46 19.07
CA MET A 1 -2.28 -15.44 18.55
C MET A 1 -1.47 -14.75 17.46
N GLN A 2 -0.18 -15.07 17.31
CA GLN A 2 0.57 -14.59 16.14
C GLN A 2 0.11 -15.38 14.91
N PRO A 3 -0.07 -14.71 13.75
CA PRO A 3 -0.46 -15.39 12.52
C PRO A 3 0.62 -16.39 12.13
N GLN A 4 0.19 -17.52 11.57
CA GLN A 4 1.13 -18.53 11.07
C GLN A 4 1.90 -18.02 9.86
N TRP A 5 1.24 -17.20 9.04
CA TRP A 5 1.79 -16.69 7.79
C TRP A 5 1.57 -15.19 7.64
N ILE A 6 2.51 -14.55 6.95
CA ILE A 6 2.36 -13.20 6.41
C ILE A 6 2.40 -13.33 4.89
N LEU A 7 1.39 -12.79 4.21
CA LEU A 7 1.39 -12.66 2.75
C LEU A 7 1.41 -11.18 2.40
N ALA A 8 2.42 -10.76 1.66
CA ALA A 8 2.45 -9.46 1.01
C ALA A 8 2.28 -9.67 -0.50
N CYS A 9 1.26 -9.08 -1.09
CA CYS A 9 0.94 -9.26 -2.51
C CYS A 9 0.64 -7.93 -3.18
N ASP A 10 1.31 -7.66 -4.30
CA ASP A 10 1.03 -6.48 -5.11
C ASP A 10 -0.40 -6.52 -5.70
N ILE A 11 -0.94 -5.35 -6.02
CA ILE A 11 -2.31 -5.20 -6.51
C ILE A 11 -2.35 -5.25 -8.05
N ASP A 12 -1.71 -4.28 -8.68
CA ASP A 12 -1.82 -4.02 -10.12
C ASP A 12 -1.09 -5.12 -10.91
N ASP A 13 -1.79 -5.73 -11.88
CA ASP A 13 -1.30 -6.84 -12.70
C ASP A 13 -0.78 -8.08 -11.92
N THR A 14 -1.10 -8.17 -10.62
CA THR A 14 -0.75 -9.30 -9.74
C THR A 14 -2.01 -9.91 -9.12
N LEU A 15 -2.73 -9.17 -8.27
CA LEU A 15 -4.05 -9.60 -7.77
C LEU A 15 -5.14 -9.31 -8.80
N THR A 16 -5.02 -8.18 -9.49
CA THR A 16 -5.96 -7.74 -10.53
C THR A 16 -5.60 -8.39 -11.87
N GLY A 17 -6.59 -8.57 -12.74
CA GLY A 17 -6.42 -9.12 -14.09
C GLY A 17 -7.47 -10.18 -14.48
N ASP A 18 -7.91 -11.01 -13.52
CA ASP A 18 -9.04 -11.95 -13.69
C ASP A 18 -10.02 -11.79 -12.51
N PRO A 19 -11.20 -11.18 -12.73
CA PRO A 19 -12.18 -10.96 -11.66
C PRO A 19 -12.69 -12.25 -11.01
N ALA A 20 -12.90 -13.31 -11.80
CA ALA A 20 -13.47 -14.56 -11.27
C ALA A 20 -12.45 -15.34 -10.42
N ALA A 21 -11.16 -15.27 -10.78
CA ALA A 21 -10.08 -15.81 -9.98
C ALA A 21 -9.84 -14.97 -8.72
N LEU A 22 -9.89 -13.64 -8.83
CA LEU A 22 -9.75 -12.73 -7.70
C LEU A 22 -10.84 -12.97 -6.65
N ASP A 23 -12.10 -13.12 -7.07
CA ASP A 23 -13.22 -13.41 -6.14
C ASP A 23 -12.96 -14.69 -5.33
N GLN A 24 -12.49 -15.76 -5.99
CA GLN A 24 -12.16 -17.02 -5.33
C GLN A 24 -11.00 -16.87 -4.35
N LEU A 25 -9.95 -16.16 -4.77
CA LEU A 25 -8.78 -15.90 -3.93
C LEU A 25 -9.16 -15.04 -2.71
N THR A 26 -9.90 -13.96 -2.91
CA THR A 26 -10.39 -13.07 -1.85
C THR A 26 -11.15 -13.86 -0.78
N GLN A 27 -12.07 -14.75 -1.18
CA GLN A 27 -12.80 -15.60 -0.23
C GLN A 27 -11.88 -16.48 0.64
N GLN A 28 -10.85 -17.09 0.04
CA GLN A 28 -9.89 -17.92 0.79
C GLN A 28 -9.01 -17.08 1.72
N LEU A 29 -8.49 -15.95 1.23
CA LEU A 29 -7.67 -15.04 2.04
C LEU A 29 -8.47 -14.50 3.24
N THR A 30 -9.72 -14.07 3.02
CA THR A 30 -10.60 -13.62 4.10
C THR A 30 -10.82 -14.70 5.15
N LYS A 31 -11.06 -15.95 4.72
CA LYS A 31 -11.24 -17.07 5.65
C LYS A 31 -10.00 -17.31 6.51
N LEU A 32 -8.81 -17.38 5.91
CA LEU A 32 -7.55 -17.60 6.64
C LEU A 32 -7.25 -16.45 7.62
N ARG A 33 -7.55 -15.20 7.23
CA ARG A 33 -7.42 -14.04 8.11
C ARG A 33 -8.37 -14.12 9.31
N GLN A 34 -9.64 -14.46 9.09
CA GLN A 34 -10.62 -14.62 10.16
C GLN A 34 -10.27 -15.74 11.15
N GLN A 35 -9.58 -16.78 10.68
CA GLN A 35 -9.03 -17.85 11.52
C GLN A 35 -7.76 -17.44 12.29
N GLY A 36 -7.21 -16.26 12.01
CA GLY A 36 -5.96 -15.78 12.60
C GLY A 36 -4.71 -16.51 12.08
N GLU A 37 -4.82 -17.22 10.96
CA GLU A 37 -3.71 -17.97 10.36
C GLU A 37 -2.88 -17.10 9.41
N LEU A 38 -3.48 -16.04 8.87
CA LEU A 38 -2.87 -15.16 7.88
C LEU A 38 -2.94 -13.70 8.32
N PHE A 39 -1.83 -12.98 8.12
CA PHE A 39 -1.78 -11.52 8.08
C PHE A 39 -1.50 -11.05 6.65
N LEU A 40 -2.46 -10.38 6.03
CA LEU A 40 -2.41 -9.95 4.64
C LEU A 40 -1.95 -8.50 4.53
N ILE A 41 -1.00 -8.25 3.64
CA ILE A 41 -0.48 -6.92 3.32
C ILE A 41 -0.65 -6.69 1.82
N LEU A 42 -1.20 -5.54 1.42
CA LEU A 42 -1.23 -5.12 0.02
C LEU A 42 -0.24 -3.96 -0.21
N PRO A 43 1.01 -4.25 -0.62
CA PRO A 43 1.89 -3.25 -1.21
C PRO A 43 1.36 -2.79 -2.58
N THR A 44 1.52 -1.51 -2.91
CA THR A 44 1.13 -0.94 -4.21
C THR A 44 1.75 0.44 -4.43
N ALA A 45 1.84 0.85 -5.70
CA ALA A 45 2.15 2.23 -6.09
C ALA A 45 0.94 3.17 -5.97
N ARG A 46 -0.29 2.64 -5.85
CA ARG A 46 -1.52 3.43 -5.71
C ARG A 46 -1.47 4.31 -4.46
N ALA A 47 -2.17 5.45 -4.53
CA ALA A 47 -2.46 6.26 -3.35
C ALA A 47 -3.56 5.60 -2.51
N VAL A 48 -3.61 5.89 -1.20
CA VAL A 48 -4.59 5.32 -0.28
C VAL A 48 -6.04 5.38 -0.79
N PRO A 49 -6.55 6.52 -1.30
CA PRO A 49 -7.95 6.59 -1.74
C PRO A 49 -8.26 5.60 -2.86
N ASP A 50 -7.30 5.39 -3.77
CA ASP A 50 -7.46 4.47 -4.90
C ASP A 50 -7.51 3.01 -4.39
N VAL A 51 -6.66 2.65 -3.42
CA VAL A 51 -6.68 1.32 -2.79
C VAL A 51 -7.99 1.05 -2.05
N VAL A 52 -8.43 2.01 -1.24
CA VAL A 52 -9.68 1.89 -0.47
C VAL A 52 -10.88 1.73 -1.40
N SER A 53 -10.93 2.50 -2.50
CA SER A 53 -11.99 2.36 -3.50
C SER A 53 -11.99 0.98 -4.19
N GLY A 54 -10.81 0.36 -4.33
CA GLY A 54 -10.66 -0.96 -4.94
C GLY A 54 -11.24 -2.11 -4.12
N PHE A 55 -11.42 -1.96 -2.80
CA PHE A 55 -12.06 -2.99 -1.97
C PHE A 55 -13.49 -3.29 -2.44
N GLU A 56 -14.24 -2.24 -2.82
CA GLU A 56 -15.60 -2.38 -3.33
C GLU A 56 -15.63 -2.41 -4.88
N GLY A 57 -14.85 -1.54 -5.53
CA GLY A 57 -14.90 -1.35 -6.98
C GLY A 57 -14.23 -2.47 -7.79
N GLU A 58 -13.21 -3.11 -7.25
CA GLU A 58 -12.40 -4.14 -7.93
C GLU A 58 -12.49 -5.51 -7.25
N GLY A 59 -13.16 -5.63 -6.10
CA GLY A 59 -13.24 -6.88 -5.33
C GLY A 59 -11.94 -7.25 -4.61
N LEU A 60 -11.07 -6.26 -4.37
CA LEU A 60 -9.82 -6.50 -3.63
C LEU A 60 -10.10 -7.02 -2.22
N PRO A 61 -9.33 -7.99 -1.72
CA PRO A 61 -9.47 -8.45 -0.35
C PRO A 61 -9.11 -7.31 0.61
N VAL A 62 -9.99 -7.01 1.57
CA VAL A 62 -9.63 -6.10 2.67
C VAL A 62 -8.44 -6.72 3.42
N PRO A 63 -7.29 -6.04 3.58
CA PRO A 63 -6.11 -6.61 4.20
C PRO A 63 -6.00 -6.29 5.69
N ASP A 64 -4.90 -6.68 6.32
CA ASP A 64 -4.50 -6.25 7.67
C ASP A 64 -3.60 -5.01 7.64
N ALA A 65 -2.96 -4.73 6.51
CA ALA A 65 -2.23 -3.51 6.24
C ALA A 65 -2.21 -3.21 4.74
N ILE A 66 -2.13 -1.93 4.38
CA ILE A 66 -1.78 -1.49 3.02
C ILE A 66 -0.45 -0.75 3.07
N SER A 67 0.39 -0.94 2.05
CA SER A 67 1.62 -0.18 1.88
C SER A 67 1.56 0.55 0.54
N THR A 68 1.36 1.86 0.59
CA THR A 68 1.04 2.69 -0.58
C THR A 68 2.26 3.48 -1.03
N GLN A 69 2.13 4.18 -2.17
CA GLN A 69 3.18 5.08 -2.68
C GLN A 69 4.54 4.38 -2.78
N VAL A 70 4.55 3.13 -3.27
CA VAL A 70 5.77 2.31 -3.42
C VAL A 70 6.49 2.09 -2.08
N GLY A 71 5.73 2.01 -0.98
CA GLY A 71 6.24 1.66 0.34
C GLY A 71 6.64 2.83 1.22
N THR A 72 6.41 4.09 0.80
CA THR A 72 6.71 5.25 1.67
C THR A 72 5.72 5.38 2.82
N GLU A 73 4.55 4.75 2.72
CA GLU A 73 3.51 4.81 3.73
C GLU A 73 2.98 3.40 4.04
N ILE A 74 2.56 3.19 5.29
CA ILE A 74 1.86 1.99 5.73
C ILE A 74 0.64 2.43 6.51
N TYR A 75 -0.52 1.85 6.21
CA TYR A 75 -1.77 2.10 6.92
C TYR A 75 -2.32 0.81 7.50
N LEU A 76 -2.94 0.94 8.68
CA LEU A 76 -3.60 -0.14 9.39
C LEU A 76 -5.10 0.13 9.44
N PRO A 77 -5.95 -0.92 9.56
CA PRO A 77 -7.38 -0.74 9.70
C PRO A 77 -7.77 0.05 10.97
N PRO A 78 -8.96 0.66 11.00
CA PRO A 78 -9.97 0.65 9.94
C PRO A 78 -9.54 1.48 8.72
N PHE A 79 -9.99 1.09 7.52
CA PHE A 79 -9.68 1.77 6.26
C PHE A 79 -10.77 2.76 5.83
N ASP A 80 -11.44 3.36 6.80
CA ASP A 80 -12.48 4.37 6.62
C ASP A 80 -12.05 5.72 7.22
N GLY A 81 -12.64 6.80 6.73
CA GLY A 81 -12.38 8.16 7.22
C GLY A 81 -10.97 8.68 6.94
N ASP A 82 -10.47 9.53 7.86
CA ASP A 82 -9.17 10.18 7.74
C ASP A 82 -8.04 9.22 8.15
N LEU A 83 -7.48 8.52 7.15
CA LEU A 83 -6.38 7.58 7.35
C LEU A 83 -5.05 8.29 7.57
N THR A 84 -4.37 7.95 8.65
CA THR A 84 -3.03 8.46 8.99
C THR A 84 -1.98 7.35 8.83
N PRO A 85 -0.85 7.61 8.16
CA PRO A 85 0.19 6.60 8.00
C PRO A 85 0.83 6.24 9.35
N LEU A 86 1.35 5.02 9.45
CA LEU A 86 1.96 4.48 10.66
C LEU A 86 3.20 5.31 11.06
N PRO A 87 3.17 6.06 12.18
CA PRO A 87 4.23 7.03 12.50
C PRO A 87 5.62 6.38 12.72
N ALA A 88 5.63 5.14 13.21
CA ALA A 88 6.87 4.38 13.40
C ALA A 88 7.58 4.09 12.07
N TRP A 89 6.82 3.86 11.00
CA TRP A 89 7.37 3.61 9.66
C TRP A 89 7.92 4.91 9.05
N GLU A 90 7.16 6.00 9.15
CA GLU A 90 7.63 7.32 8.73
C GLU A 90 8.96 7.68 9.44
N THR A 91 9.00 7.51 10.76
CA THR A 91 10.22 7.74 11.56
C THR A 91 11.38 6.85 11.10
N HIS A 92 11.09 5.62 10.68
CA HIS A 92 12.10 4.70 10.18
C HIS A 92 12.70 5.20 8.85
N LEU A 93 11.87 5.55 7.87
CA LEU A 93 12.30 6.03 6.55
C LEU A 93 13.15 7.31 6.66
N ARG A 94 12.72 8.26 7.49
CA ARG A 94 13.42 9.54 7.69
C ARG A 94 14.84 9.43 8.24
N ARG A 95 15.23 8.29 8.82
CA ARG A 95 16.61 8.07 9.27
C ARG A 95 17.60 7.98 8.12
N LYS A 96 17.11 7.66 6.91
CA LYS A 96 17.93 7.38 5.73
C LYS A 96 17.48 8.14 4.47
N PHE A 97 16.39 8.90 4.56
CA PHE A 97 15.85 9.67 3.44
C PHE A 97 15.72 11.16 3.77
N SER A 98 16.08 12.00 2.81
CA SER A 98 15.90 13.45 2.84
C SER A 98 15.38 13.92 1.49
N ARG A 99 14.15 14.47 1.47
CA ARG A 99 13.55 15.07 0.27
C ARG A 99 14.47 16.08 -0.40
N GLN A 100 15.07 16.95 0.41
CA GLN A 100 15.92 18.03 -0.06
C GLN A 100 17.18 17.49 -0.74
N GLU A 101 17.78 16.43 -0.20
CA GLU A 101 18.93 15.77 -0.82
C GLU A 101 18.53 15.07 -2.12
N ALA A 102 17.36 14.42 -2.16
CA ALA A 102 16.85 13.79 -3.38
C ALA A 102 16.59 14.82 -4.50
N ILE A 103 15.94 15.94 -4.18
CA ILE A 103 15.70 17.03 -5.15
C ILE A 103 17.03 17.59 -5.66
N SER A 104 17.97 17.88 -4.75
CA SER A 104 19.31 18.40 -5.11
C SER A 104 20.08 17.42 -6.00
N PHE A 105 20.01 16.12 -5.70
CA PHE A 105 20.65 15.07 -6.51
C PHE A 105 20.09 14.97 -7.93
N LEU A 106 18.78 15.20 -8.09
CA LEU A 106 18.08 15.12 -9.37
C LEU A 106 18.09 16.45 -10.15
N GLU A 107 18.54 17.53 -9.53
CA GLU A 107 18.55 18.87 -10.13
C GLU A 107 19.44 18.92 -11.38
N GLY A 108 18.90 19.48 -12.47
CA GLY A 108 19.64 19.67 -13.72
C GLY A 108 19.69 18.45 -14.65
N ILE A 109 19.02 17.34 -14.32
CA ILE A 109 18.86 16.22 -15.25
C ILE A 109 17.86 16.63 -16.35
N ASP A 110 18.35 16.71 -17.59
CA ASP A 110 17.52 17.09 -18.74
C ASP A 110 16.37 16.09 -18.95
N GLY A 111 15.17 16.63 -19.21
CA GLY A 111 13.95 15.85 -19.36
C GLY A 111 13.32 15.30 -18.07
N LEU A 112 13.96 15.46 -16.90
CA LEU A 112 13.37 15.05 -15.62
C LEU A 112 12.47 16.15 -15.05
N VAL A 113 11.20 15.80 -14.79
CA VAL A 113 10.21 16.73 -14.24
C VAL A 113 9.59 16.17 -12.96
N MET A 114 9.34 17.04 -11.98
CA MET A 114 8.63 16.69 -10.75
C MET A 114 7.18 16.28 -11.08
N GLN A 115 6.70 15.21 -10.48
CA GLN A 115 5.29 14.82 -10.58
C GLN A 115 4.40 15.85 -9.87
N SER A 116 3.10 15.87 -10.20
CA SER A 116 2.14 16.77 -9.52
C SER A 116 2.08 16.50 -8.01
N ASP A 117 1.70 17.52 -7.23
CA ASP A 117 1.58 17.43 -5.77
C ASP A 117 0.69 16.29 -5.27
N LYS A 118 -0.30 15.84 -6.07
CA LYS A 118 -1.14 14.68 -5.76
C LYS A 118 -0.34 13.40 -5.46
N TYR A 119 0.83 13.23 -6.08
CA TYR A 119 1.69 12.06 -5.92
C TYR A 119 2.90 12.33 -5.03
N ASN A 120 3.00 13.55 -4.47
CA ASN A 120 4.05 13.90 -3.54
C ASN A 120 3.50 13.89 -2.13
N THR A 121 4.13 13.11 -1.26
CA THR A 121 3.88 13.20 0.17
C THR A 121 4.73 14.34 0.75
N GLN A 122 4.49 14.73 2.00
CA GLN A 122 5.29 15.77 2.67
C GLN A 122 6.78 15.41 2.83
N PHE A 123 7.17 14.18 2.48
CA PHE A 123 8.44 13.59 2.84
C PHE A 123 9.35 13.35 1.66
#